data_AF-A0A370TD82-F1
#
_entry.id   AF-A0A370TD82-F1
#
_cell.length_a   1.000
_cell.length_b   1.000
_cell.length_c   1.000
_cell.angle_alpha   90.00
_cell.angle_beta   90.00
_cell.angle_gamma   90.00
#
_symmetry.space_group_name_H-M   'P 1'
#
loop_
_entity.id
_entity.type
_entity.pdbx_description
1 polymer ?
#
loop_
_entity_poly.entity_id
_entity_poly.type
_entity_poly.pdbx_seq_one_letter_code
_entity_poly.pdbx_strand_id
1 'polypeptide(L)'
;MRISALLPVFAALTAVANAAALARGVYTIHSEGDGKRPIGRSYREDRSLLPKRVLVLAEDEDEAPTWDIDILPNGQYRLRARGAPVGDIDSRLFACLIPDRCEGSLDWVITPAFQRGPNVFMVEKPNRSAGWVVPRDNSDGLNKQVEVRPLINGPHGPPEQLFTFTPLE
;
A
#
# COMPACT_ATOMS: atom_id res chain seq x y z
N MET A 1 -50.99 -28.32 35.11
CA MET A 1 -49.81 -27.77 35.82
C MET A 1 -48.75 -27.52 34.75
N ARG A 2 -48.44 -26.24 34.51
CA ARG A 2 -47.52 -25.76 33.46
C ARG A 2 -46.08 -25.97 33.91
N ILE A 3 -45.22 -26.48 33.04
CA ILE A 3 -43.83 -26.02 32.95
C ILE A 3 -43.46 -25.91 31.47
N SER A 4 -43.39 -24.67 31.01
CA SER A 4 -42.69 -24.25 29.80
C SER A 4 -41.19 -24.16 30.10
N ALA A 5 -40.33 -24.59 29.17
CA ALA A 5 -39.04 -23.97 28.85
C ALA A 5 -38.48 -24.69 27.61
N LEU A 6 -38.58 -24.08 26.43
CA LEU A 6 -37.54 -23.27 25.77
C LEU A 6 -36.55 -24.13 24.95
N LEU A 7 -36.87 -24.27 23.66
CA LEU A 7 -35.89 -24.40 22.56
C LEU A 7 -35.33 -22.99 22.22
N PRO A 8 -34.21 -22.81 21.46
CA PRO A 8 -33.48 -23.81 20.68
C PRO A 8 -31.94 -23.78 20.77
N VAL A 9 -31.41 -24.85 20.18
CA VAL A 9 -30.07 -25.09 19.66
C VAL A 9 -29.73 -24.12 18.50
N PHE A 10 -28.43 -23.93 18.33
CA PHE A 10 -27.67 -23.45 17.17
C PHE A 10 -27.02 -22.07 17.31
N ALA A 11 -25.69 -22.16 17.27
CA ALA A 11 -24.69 -21.12 17.35
C ALA A 11 -25.07 -19.86 16.59
N ALA A 12 -25.02 -18.74 17.30
CA ALA A 12 -25.01 -17.42 16.71
C ALA A 12 -23.87 -17.33 15.70
N LEU A 13 -24.25 -17.01 14.46
CA LEU A 13 -23.44 -16.59 13.35
C LEU A 13 -22.43 -15.53 13.81
N THR A 14 -21.21 -15.92 14.16
CA THR A 14 -20.11 -14.97 14.32
C THR A 14 -19.52 -14.73 12.94
N ALA A 15 -20.24 -13.94 12.13
CA ALA A 15 -19.59 -13.17 11.09
C ALA A 15 -18.72 -12.13 11.80
N VAL A 16 -17.54 -12.55 12.25
CA VAL A 16 -16.46 -11.61 12.51
C VAL A 16 -16.18 -11.04 11.14
N ALA A 17 -16.55 -9.78 10.92
CA ALA A 17 -16.09 -9.02 9.79
C ALA A 17 -14.56 -8.96 9.90
N ASN A 18 -13.88 -9.95 9.33
CA ASN A 18 -12.49 -9.81 8.97
C ASN A 18 -12.51 -8.71 7.90
N ALA A 19 -12.21 -7.48 8.31
CA ALA A 19 -11.57 -6.53 7.43
C ALA A 19 -10.40 -7.32 6.82
N ALA A 20 -10.54 -7.77 5.57
CA ALA A 20 -9.61 -8.72 5.00
C ALA A 20 -8.22 -8.07 5.01
N ALA A 21 -7.35 -8.54 5.90
CA ALA A 21 -5.96 -8.15 5.91
C ALA A 21 -5.37 -8.50 4.53
N LEU A 22 -4.57 -7.60 3.96
CA LEU A 22 -3.92 -7.86 2.68
C LEU A 22 -3.08 -9.13 2.82
N ALA A 23 -3.27 -10.09 1.92
CA ALA A 23 -2.48 -11.32 1.96
C ALA A 23 -1.04 -11.05 1.54
N ARG A 24 -0.13 -11.94 1.94
CA ARG A 24 1.20 -11.99 1.33
C ARG A 24 1.09 -12.43 -0.13
N GLY A 25 1.97 -11.92 -0.99
CA GLY A 25 1.99 -12.29 -2.40
C GLY A 25 2.63 -11.24 -3.28
N VAL A 26 2.51 -11.45 -4.58
CA VAL A 26 2.97 -10.52 -5.61
C VAL A 26 1.78 -9.70 -6.11
N TYR A 27 1.96 -8.40 -6.25
CA TYR A 27 0.89 -7.46 -6.60
C TYR A 27 1.34 -6.47 -7.67
N THR A 28 0.39 -5.95 -8.44
CA THR A 28 0.50 -4.62 -9.02
C THR A 28 -0.17 -3.61 -8.09
N ILE A 29 0.40 -2.41 -8.01
CA ILE A 29 -0.15 -1.32 -7.20
C ILE A 29 -0.44 -0.15 -8.13
N HIS A 30 -1.67 0.35 -8.08
CA HIS A 30 -2.10 1.52 -8.83
C HIS A 30 -2.56 2.62 -7.88
N SER A 31 -2.29 3.86 -8.22
CA SER A 31 -2.88 5.01 -7.53
C SER A 31 -4.40 5.01 -7.72
N GLU A 32 -5.19 5.48 -6.77
CA GLU A 32 -6.59 5.85 -7.04
C GLU A 32 -6.73 7.30 -7.51
N GLY A 33 -5.70 8.13 -7.30
CA GLY A 33 -5.52 9.42 -7.95
C GLY A 33 -4.80 9.30 -9.31
N ASP A 34 -4.62 10.45 -9.98
CA ASP A 34 -3.72 10.58 -11.14
C ASP A 34 -4.00 9.57 -12.28
N GLY A 35 -5.27 9.34 -12.61
CA GLY A 35 -5.69 8.50 -13.73
C GLY A 35 -5.56 6.99 -13.52
N LYS A 36 -5.40 6.53 -12.27
CA LYS A 36 -5.17 5.12 -11.92
C LYS A 36 -3.86 4.54 -12.43
N ARG A 37 -2.83 5.40 -12.52
CA ARG A 37 -1.50 5.00 -13.01
C ARG A 37 -0.78 4.02 -12.08
N PRO A 38 0.06 3.14 -12.65
CA PRO A 38 0.86 2.18 -11.88
C PRO A 38 1.90 2.88 -11.00
N ILE A 39 2.14 2.32 -9.82
CA ILE A 39 3.16 2.77 -8.86
C ILE A 39 4.30 1.78 -8.84
N GLY A 40 5.54 2.26 -8.92
CA GLY A 40 6.69 1.36 -8.92
C GLY A 40 8.03 2.01 -9.19
N ARG A 41 9.00 1.21 -9.59
CA ARG A 41 10.30 1.65 -10.09
C ARG A 41 10.29 1.60 -11.60
N SER A 42 10.90 2.58 -12.26
CA SER A 42 11.05 2.53 -13.71
C SER A 42 11.91 1.33 -14.12
N TYR A 43 11.64 0.76 -15.30
CA TYR A 43 12.49 -0.28 -15.86
C TYR A 43 13.93 0.23 -16.11
N ARG A 44 14.08 1.51 -16.46
CA ARG A 44 15.35 2.15 -16.83
C ARG A 44 15.91 2.98 -15.68
N GLU A 45 16.83 2.39 -14.92
CA GLU A 45 17.53 3.06 -13.81
C GLU A 45 19.05 3.05 -14.01
N ASP A 46 19.74 3.98 -13.35
CA ASP A 46 21.20 3.92 -13.24
C ASP A 46 21.66 2.68 -12.46
N ARG A 47 22.92 2.27 -12.65
CA ARG A 47 23.50 1.08 -12.02
C ARG A 47 24.06 1.31 -10.62
N SER A 48 23.86 2.49 -10.02
CA SER A 48 24.33 2.75 -8.67
C SER A 48 23.49 1.97 -7.65
N LEU A 49 24.07 1.74 -6.47
CA LEU A 49 23.33 1.18 -5.33
C LEU A 49 22.63 2.26 -4.48
N LEU A 50 22.50 3.48 -5.02
CA LEU A 50 21.73 4.54 -4.37
C LEU A 50 20.24 4.15 -4.32
N PRO A 51 19.50 4.58 -3.29
CA PRO A 51 18.06 4.38 -3.20
C PRO A 51 17.36 4.80 -4.50
N LYS A 52 16.44 3.96 -4.96
CA LYS A 52 15.72 4.17 -6.22
C LYS A 52 14.36 4.77 -5.95
N ARG A 53 13.96 5.75 -6.76
CA ARG A 53 12.70 6.45 -6.56
C ARG A 53 11.52 5.51 -6.84
N VAL A 54 10.48 5.61 -6.02
CA VAL A 54 9.18 5.01 -6.34
C VAL A 54 8.31 6.09 -6.97
N LEU A 55 7.82 5.81 -8.17
CA LEU A 55 7.23 6.75 -9.10
C LEU A 55 5.79 6.36 -9.43
N VAL A 56 5.03 7.36 -9.89
CA VAL A 56 3.88 7.15 -10.74
C VAL A 56 4.37 6.97 -12.18
N LEU A 57 4.17 5.78 -12.72
CA LEU A 57 4.68 5.35 -14.02
C LEU A 57 3.61 5.52 -15.11
N ALA A 58 4.06 5.49 -16.36
CA ALA A 58 3.17 5.47 -17.51
C ALA A 58 2.49 4.10 -17.66
N GLU A 59 1.32 4.07 -18.30
CA GLU A 59 0.63 2.80 -18.59
C GLU A 59 1.38 1.96 -19.64
N ASP A 60 2.20 2.60 -20.48
CA ASP A 60 2.95 2.00 -21.58
C ASP A 60 4.41 1.66 -21.22
N GLU A 61 4.76 1.60 -19.93
CA GLU A 61 6.05 0.99 -19.55
C GLU A 61 6.11 -0.47 -20.03
N ASP A 62 7.28 -0.88 -20.52
CA ASP A 62 7.51 -2.19 -21.15
C ASP A 62 7.10 -3.38 -20.24
N GLU A 63 7.12 -3.17 -18.92
CA GLU A 63 6.75 -4.16 -17.91
C GLU A 63 5.97 -3.49 -16.76
N ALA A 64 4.82 -4.06 -16.39
CA ALA A 64 4.04 -3.57 -15.25
C ALA A 64 4.83 -3.75 -13.94
N PRO A 65 4.95 -2.71 -13.08
CA PRO A 65 5.73 -2.81 -11.86
C PRO A 65 5.10 -3.79 -10.88
N THR A 66 5.89 -4.78 -10.47
CA THR A 66 5.50 -5.79 -9.49
C THR A 66 6.02 -5.46 -8.09
N TRP A 67 5.23 -5.87 -7.10
CA TRP A 67 5.48 -5.64 -5.69
C TRP A 67 5.38 -6.93 -4.89
N ASP A 68 6.42 -7.24 -4.12
CA ASP A 68 6.36 -8.33 -3.14
C ASP A 68 5.84 -7.78 -1.81
N ILE A 69 4.76 -8.37 -1.31
CA ILE A 69 4.12 -8.00 -0.06
C ILE A 69 4.36 -9.10 0.97
N ASP A 70 5.14 -8.79 1.99
CA ASP A 70 5.34 -9.65 3.16
C ASP A 70 4.56 -9.15 4.36
N ILE A 71 4.06 -10.09 5.16
CA ILE A 71 3.47 -9.84 6.49
C ILE A 71 4.52 -10.18 7.55
N LEU A 72 4.83 -9.22 8.40
CA LEU A 72 5.81 -9.33 9.48
C LEU A 72 5.16 -9.89 10.76
N PRO A 73 5.94 -10.47 11.70
CA PRO A 73 5.40 -11.05 12.94
C PRO A 73 4.61 -10.09 13.82
N ASN A 74 4.85 -8.78 13.68
CA ASN A 74 4.15 -7.71 14.41
C ASN A 74 2.85 -7.25 13.71
N GLY A 75 2.44 -7.89 12.61
CA GLY A 75 1.27 -7.53 11.81
C GLY A 75 1.46 -6.34 10.87
N GLN A 76 2.68 -5.77 10.80
CA GLN A 76 3.05 -4.78 9.79
C GLN A 76 3.45 -5.46 8.48
N TYR A 77 3.65 -4.66 7.45
CA TYR A 77 3.95 -5.11 6.10
C TYR A 77 5.33 -4.65 5.67
N ARG A 78 6.00 -5.48 4.88
CA ARG A 78 7.17 -5.06 4.12
C ARG A 78 6.84 -5.15 2.63
N LEU A 79 6.84 -3.99 1.99
CA LEU A 79 6.57 -3.84 0.57
C LEU A 79 7.91 -3.72 -0.16
N ARG A 80 8.10 -4.51 -1.21
CA ARG A 80 9.32 -4.45 -2.04
C ARG A 80 8.97 -4.12 -3.48
N ALA A 81 9.67 -3.12 -4.04
CA ALA A 81 9.58 -2.79 -5.46
C ALA A 81 10.80 -3.39 -6.18
N ARG A 82 10.56 -4.35 -7.07
CA ARG A 82 11.60 -5.15 -7.75
C ARG A 82 12.63 -5.70 -6.74
N GLY A 83 12.14 -6.40 -5.72
CA GLY A 83 12.95 -7.08 -4.69
C GLY A 83 13.59 -6.20 -3.60
N ALA A 84 13.52 -4.87 -3.69
CA ALA A 84 14.08 -3.97 -2.69
C ALA A 84 12.99 -3.37 -1.78
N PRO A 85 13.14 -3.41 -0.45
CA PRO A 85 12.16 -2.86 0.49
C PRO A 85 12.05 -1.34 0.33
N VAL A 86 10.86 -0.78 0.53
CA VAL A 86 10.65 0.66 0.38
C VAL A 86 10.56 1.37 1.73
N GLY A 87 11.09 2.58 1.78
CA GLY A 87 11.18 3.42 2.97
C GLY A 87 10.98 4.90 2.64
N ASP A 88 10.77 5.69 3.69
CA ASP A 88 10.73 7.15 3.60
C ASP A 88 12.12 7.76 3.76
N ILE A 89 12.57 8.50 2.75
CA ILE A 89 13.77 9.34 2.81
C ILE A 89 13.37 10.76 2.42
N ASP A 90 13.60 11.72 3.32
CA ASP A 90 13.25 13.13 3.12
C ASP A 90 11.80 13.37 2.64
N SER A 91 10.83 12.67 3.27
CA SER A 91 9.40 12.74 2.95
C SER A 91 9.04 12.23 1.54
N ARG A 92 9.84 11.33 1.00
CA ARG A 92 9.65 10.71 -0.32
C ARG A 92 9.91 9.21 -0.26
N LEU A 93 9.19 8.48 -1.09
CA LEU A 93 9.27 7.02 -1.10
C LEU A 93 10.41 6.54 -1.99
N PHE A 94 11.28 5.70 -1.44
CA PHE A 94 12.39 5.08 -2.15
C PHE A 94 12.45 3.59 -1.90
N ALA A 95 12.91 2.84 -2.90
CA ALA A 95 13.34 1.46 -2.76
C ALA A 95 14.82 1.40 -2.36
N CYS A 96 15.08 0.69 -1.27
CA CYS A 96 16.35 0.63 -0.57
C CYS A 96 17.16 -0.58 -1.04
N LEU A 97 18.06 -0.35 -2.00
CA LEU A 97 18.92 -1.42 -2.53
C LEU A 97 19.94 -1.93 -1.50
N ILE A 98 20.31 -1.09 -0.53
CA ILE A 98 21.09 -1.45 0.65
C ILE A 98 20.26 -1.02 1.88
N PRO A 99 19.54 -1.93 2.54
CA PRO A 99 18.61 -1.61 3.63
C PRO A 99 19.25 -0.77 4.75
N ASP A 100 20.47 -1.11 5.16
CA ASP A 100 21.19 -0.43 6.23
C ASP A 100 21.58 1.03 5.91
N ARG A 101 21.42 1.45 4.65
CA ARG A 101 21.69 2.83 4.20
C ARG A 101 20.43 3.66 4.01
N CYS A 102 19.26 3.08 4.24
CA CYS A 102 18.02 3.84 4.28
C CYS A 102 17.73 4.26 5.72
N GLU A 103 17.56 5.55 5.90
CA GLU A 103 17.12 6.11 7.16
C GLU A 103 15.61 5.87 7.33
N GLY A 104 15.17 5.53 8.54
CA GLY A 104 13.76 5.32 8.85
C GLY A 104 13.26 3.88 8.75
N SER A 105 11.95 3.73 8.93
CA SER A 105 11.27 2.42 8.89
C SER A 105 11.09 1.94 7.46
N LEU A 106 11.36 0.66 7.21
CA LEU A 106 11.01 -0.06 5.99
C LEU A 106 9.70 -0.85 6.11
N ASP A 107 9.08 -0.75 7.27
CA ASP A 107 7.84 -1.43 7.62
C ASP A 107 6.68 -0.44 7.55
N TRP A 108 5.51 -0.94 7.12
CA TRP A 108 4.32 -0.14 6.83
C TRP A 108 3.08 -0.76 7.45
N VAL A 109 2.09 0.08 7.74
CA VAL A 109 0.73 -0.31 8.10
C VAL A 109 -0.14 -0.15 6.87
N ILE A 110 -0.86 -1.20 6.50
CA ILE A 110 -1.83 -1.16 5.39
C ILE A 110 -3.22 -1.11 5.99
N THR A 111 -3.93 0.00 5.73
CA THR A 111 -5.30 0.21 6.25
C THR A 111 -6.29 0.14 5.10
N PRO A 112 -7.32 -0.72 5.17
CA PRO A 112 -8.31 -0.83 4.11
C PRO A 112 -9.22 0.40 4.04
N ALA A 113 -9.63 0.73 2.81
CA ALA A 113 -10.63 1.75 2.50
C ALA A 113 -11.84 1.11 1.79
N PHE A 114 -12.52 0.19 2.46
CA PHE A 114 -13.58 -0.65 1.87
C PHE A 114 -14.72 0.13 1.19
N GLN A 115 -15.00 1.36 1.62
CA GLN A 115 -15.96 2.27 1.00
C GLN A 115 -15.55 2.74 -0.41
N ARG A 116 -14.29 2.53 -0.80
CA ARG A 116 -13.74 2.84 -2.13
C ARG A 116 -13.60 1.60 -3.00
N GLY A 117 -13.45 0.43 -2.38
CA GLY A 117 -13.38 -0.86 -3.05
C GLY A 117 -12.73 -1.92 -2.17
N PRO A 118 -12.88 -3.21 -2.51
CA PRO A 118 -12.36 -4.32 -1.70
C PRO A 118 -10.82 -4.39 -1.66
N ASN A 119 -10.15 -3.83 -2.67
CA ASN A 119 -8.70 -3.88 -2.84
C ASN A 119 -8.04 -2.49 -2.71
N VAL A 120 -8.75 -1.53 -2.11
CA VAL A 120 -8.26 -0.16 -1.96
C VAL A 120 -7.72 0.04 -0.54
N PHE A 121 -6.50 0.54 -0.44
CA PHE A 121 -5.79 0.68 0.83
C PHE A 121 -5.07 2.03 0.94
N MET A 122 -4.83 2.44 2.18
CA MET A 122 -3.80 3.40 2.52
C MET A 122 -2.53 2.66 2.95
N VAL A 123 -1.37 3.25 2.69
CA VAL A 123 -0.07 2.76 3.15
C VAL A 123 0.53 3.80 4.09
N GLU A 124 0.69 3.44 5.36
CA GLU A 124 1.03 4.36 6.45
C GLU A 124 2.33 3.94 7.15
N LYS A 125 3.06 4.89 7.72
CA LYS A 125 4.15 4.60 8.65
C LYS A 125 3.62 3.81 9.86
N PRO A 126 4.48 3.05 10.58
CA PRO A 126 4.08 2.29 11.76
C PRO A 126 3.39 3.12 12.84
N ASN A 127 3.83 4.36 13.03
CA ASN A 127 3.24 5.31 13.99
C ASN A 127 2.05 6.11 13.42
N ARG A 128 1.65 5.84 12.17
CA ARG A 128 0.58 6.53 11.42
C ARG A 128 0.75 8.05 11.30
N SER A 129 1.97 8.57 11.47
CA SER A 129 2.21 10.02 11.37
C SER A 129 2.21 10.53 9.94
N ALA A 130 2.42 9.64 8.97
CA ALA A 130 2.43 9.92 7.54
C ALA A 130 2.11 8.65 6.75
N GLY A 131 1.76 8.80 5.48
CA GLY A 131 1.56 7.70 4.55
C GLY A 131 1.89 8.11 3.13
N TRP A 132 1.69 7.19 2.20
CA TRP A 132 1.98 7.40 0.78
C TRP A 132 0.98 8.38 0.19
N VAL A 133 1.47 9.35 -0.58
CA VAL A 133 0.66 10.34 -1.27
C VAL A 133 1.21 10.52 -2.69
N VAL A 134 0.34 10.41 -3.69
CA VAL A 134 0.68 10.83 -5.06
C VAL A 134 0.62 12.36 -5.16
N PRO A 135 1.70 13.04 -5.56
CA PRO A 135 1.68 14.50 -5.70
C PRO A 135 0.65 14.95 -6.74
N ARG A 136 -0.11 15.99 -6.37
CA ARG A 136 -1.11 16.62 -7.25
C ARG A 136 -0.54 17.61 -8.27
N ASP A 137 0.75 17.92 -8.18
CA ASP A 137 1.31 19.06 -8.90
C ASP A 137 1.05 18.98 -10.42
N ASN A 138 0.66 20.12 -10.99
CA ASN A 138 0.22 20.26 -12.38
C ASN A 138 1.40 20.22 -13.38
N SER A 139 2.54 19.68 -12.98
CA SER A 139 3.60 19.36 -13.93
C SER A 139 3.13 18.11 -14.68
N ASP A 140 2.94 18.22 -16.00
CA ASP A 140 2.45 17.16 -16.90
C ASP A 140 3.40 15.94 -17.00
N GLY A 141 4.26 15.70 -16.02
CA GLY A 141 5.23 14.63 -16.01
C GLY A 141 4.64 13.33 -15.48
N LEU A 142 4.66 12.30 -16.32
CA LEU A 142 5.00 10.96 -15.87
C LEU A 142 6.26 11.01 -14.98
N ASN A 143 6.46 10.04 -14.08
CA ASN A 143 7.59 9.97 -13.15
C ASN A 143 7.53 10.92 -11.94
N LYS A 144 6.32 11.27 -11.49
CA LYS A 144 6.14 11.91 -10.16
C LYS A 144 6.58 10.92 -9.08
N GLN A 145 7.45 11.35 -8.18
CA GLN A 145 7.84 10.51 -7.06
C GLN A 145 6.74 10.50 -5.99
N VAL A 146 6.39 9.31 -5.49
CA VAL A 146 5.46 9.16 -4.38
C VAL A 146 6.04 9.84 -3.14
N GLU A 147 5.24 10.65 -2.48
CA GLU A 147 5.60 11.36 -1.26
C GLU A 147 5.17 10.57 -0.02
N VAL A 148 5.80 10.85 1.11
CA VAL A 148 5.42 10.34 2.42
C VAL A 148 5.06 11.51 3.33
N ARG A 149 3.76 11.75 3.53
CA ARG A 149 3.24 12.95 4.22
C ARG A 149 2.03 12.63 5.10
N PRO A 150 1.67 13.51 6.05
CA PRO A 150 0.46 13.34 6.85
C PRO A 150 -0.78 13.11 5.97
N LEU A 151 -1.53 12.04 6.28
CA LEU A 151 -2.79 11.74 5.58
C LEU A 151 -3.92 12.59 6.15
N ILE A 152 -4.92 12.89 5.31
CA ILE A 152 -6.09 13.67 5.71
C ILE A 152 -7.35 12.83 5.54
N ASN A 153 -8.26 12.91 6.52
CA ASN A 153 -9.54 12.17 6.52
C ASN A 153 -9.41 10.63 6.43
N GLY A 154 -8.22 10.07 6.71
CA GLY A 154 -7.99 8.63 6.77
C GLY A 154 -8.52 7.90 5.53
N PRO A 155 -9.23 6.77 5.67
CA PRO A 155 -9.78 6.03 4.54
C PRO A 155 -10.75 6.87 3.66
N HIS A 156 -11.36 7.92 4.21
CA HIS A 156 -12.22 8.87 3.46
C HIS A 156 -11.42 10.00 2.81
N GLY A 157 -10.10 9.94 2.89
CA GLY A 157 -9.16 10.83 2.27
C GLY A 157 -9.34 10.92 0.76
N PRO A 158 -8.61 11.86 0.16
CA PRO A 158 -8.67 12.05 -1.26
C PRO A 158 -7.99 10.89 -2.01
N PRO A 159 -8.30 10.69 -3.31
CA PRO A 159 -7.83 9.54 -4.07
C PRO A 159 -6.30 9.38 -4.12
N GLU A 160 -5.54 10.47 -3.98
CA GLU A 160 -4.08 10.44 -4.03
C GLU A 160 -3.43 9.76 -2.81
N GLN A 161 -4.20 9.49 -1.76
CA GLN A 161 -3.76 8.78 -0.55
C GLN A 161 -4.17 7.30 -0.57
N LEU A 162 -4.80 6.86 -1.66
CA LEU A 162 -5.43 5.56 -1.80
C LEU A 162 -4.80 4.82 -2.97
N PHE A 163 -4.63 3.51 -2.78
CA PHE A 163 -3.93 2.66 -3.73
C PHE A 163 -4.69 1.34 -3.89
N THR A 164 -4.87 0.91 -5.12
CA THR A 164 -5.45 -0.39 -5.45
C THR A 164 -4.35 -1.43 -5.57
N PHE A 165 -4.48 -2.52 -4.80
CA PHE A 165 -3.57 -3.66 -4.81
C PHE A 165 -4.24 -4.82 -5.56
N THR A 166 -3.69 -5.19 -6.72
CA THR A 166 -4.22 -6.30 -7.54
C THR A 166 -3.23 -7.46 -7.50
N PRO A 167 -3.62 -8.65 -6.98
CA PRO A 167 -2.71 -9.79 -6.90
C PRO A 167 -2.34 -10.31 -8.31
N LEU A 168 -1.07 -10.66 -8.47
CA LEU A 168 -0.53 -11.50 -9.54
C LEU A 168 -0.39 -12.89 -8.91
N GLU A 169 -1.03 -13.89 -9.50
CA GLU A 169 -1.24 -15.25 -8.95
C GLU A 169 -0.07 -15.87 -8.17
#